data_AF-F0YKL3-F1
#
_entry.id   AF-F0YKL3-F1
#
_cell.length_a   1.000
_cell.length_b   1.000
_cell.length_c   1.000
_cell.angle_alpha   90.00
_cell.angle_beta   90.00
_cell.angle_gamma   90.00
#
_symmetry.space_group_name_H-M   'P 1'
#
loop_
_entity.id
_entity.type
_entity.pdbx_description
1 polymer ?
#
loop_
_entity_poly.entity_id
_entity_poly.type
_entity_poly.pdbx_seq_one_letter_code
_entity_poly.pdbx_strand_id
1 'polypeptide(L)'
;MWRALVLLAAGAGASFVPSFPCTLTTDPAECVDTTVSGFHVCAWCAAPGSRGCHPVGSVYNECEKECCVARGAASRCAQSELAGLGACDGAAATVLSDASAFASSRAGTRPALAFSGGGARAFTLALGWTRALKALDLWPASGLLAAVSGGGWFFGPHYYGDDAAADLGATTPPETLTLAALAASATPKLFSAPGAILKTCVELLAERAVYSHKPLDEIWRDAIFASYLEPFGVGSHQPFFASDGAAKAAVARNPALYGGESAPLAPRSPSPTLVLGGSVEGPADLVPLQKKIYLPLALGADATGSPSAVDVTYAKRGGGGNETLAVGGLQETWALGAVPLRAAARNESTAVALPTHLFSLADAVGVASMAPGGVLTQIFGAGGASDGTATGAAAATLSNLVPTKRLWAPPSLALPPYFVLGDGGDVENFGLVQLLQRGATRAVVFDATLSPLAPRTRWDPAARAPTAADVDEYVPALFGMDVGRDLEAELSHNHVFDARGFAPLCLALQDAAARGTGAVASASVVTVRNDLFGVEAGRSVDLTLVYLDLPSKWLAALPSETREAIKKGDDFPNFPFYDTFTQLALAPVQVALLAHMASWVIEQNADLLREKLASESA
;
A
#
# COMPACT_ATOMS: atom_id res chain seq x y z
N MET A 1 16.52 -7.69 -11.49
CA MET A 1 16.10 -6.65 -10.53
C MET A 1 17.12 -6.45 -9.42
N TRP A 2 17.21 -7.36 -8.44
CA TRP A 2 18.10 -7.23 -7.27
C TRP A 2 19.57 -6.99 -7.60
N ARG A 3 20.15 -7.73 -8.55
CA ARG A 3 21.53 -7.49 -8.97
C ARG A 3 21.74 -6.09 -9.55
N ALA A 4 20.79 -5.52 -10.29
CA ALA A 4 20.93 -4.18 -10.87
C ALA A 4 20.78 -3.08 -9.80
N LEU A 5 19.81 -3.20 -8.90
CA LEU A 5 19.62 -2.29 -7.75
C LEU A 5 20.82 -2.34 -6.79
N VAL A 6 21.33 -3.53 -6.49
CA VAL A 6 22.53 -3.71 -5.66
C VAL A 6 23.77 -3.16 -6.37
N LEU A 7 23.94 -3.39 -7.67
CA LEU A 7 25.07 -2.84 -8.43
C LEU A 7 25.00 -1.31 -8.56
N LEU A 8 23.80 -0.73 -8.72
CA LEU A 8 23.59 0.72 -8.73
C LEU A 8 23.82 1.35 -7.36
N ALA A 9 23.30 0.73 -6.29
CA ALA A 9 23.55 1.19 -4.92
C ALA A 9 25.04 1.08 -4.55
N ALA A 10 25.71 -0.01 -4.95
CA ALA A 10 27.15 -0.18 -4.74
C ALA A 10 27.99 0.80 -5.58
N GLY A 11 27.56 1.12 -6.82
CA GLY A 11 28.21 2.10 -7.68
C GLY A 11 28.03 3.54 -7.20
N ALA A 12 26.83 3.88 -6.71
CA ALA A 12 26.55 5.17 -6.07
C ALA A 12 27.34 5.34 -4.77
N GLY A 13 27.45 4.29 -3.95
CA GLY A 13 28.28 4.30 -2.74
C GLY A 13 29.80 4.34 -3.02
N ALA A 14 30.24 3.91 -4.21
CA ALA A 14 31.63 3.95 -4.65
C ALA A 14 32.04 5.27 -5.33
N SER A 15 31.08 6.19 -5.55
CA SER A 15 31.36 7.49 -6.13
C SER A 15 31.96 8.39 -5.04
N PHE A 16 33.29 8.54 -5.09
CA PHE A 16 34.06 9.51 -4.31
C PHE A 16 33.36 10.86 -4.34
N VAL A 17 32.68 11.24 -3.25
CA VAL A 17 32.41 12.65 -2.98
C VAL A 17 33.76 13.21 -2.55
N PRO A 18 34.43 14.08 -3.35
CA PRO A 18 35.65 14.71 -2.88
C PRO A 18 35.25 15.59 -1.69
N SER A 19 35.63 15.16 -0.48
CA SER A 19 35.61 16.01 0.70
C SER A 19 36.66 17.08 0.50
N PHE A 20 36.27 18.28 0.05
CA PHE A 20 37.17 19.41 0.02
C PHE A 20 37.36 19.95 1.45
N PRO A 21 38.60 20.02 1.97
CA PRO A 21 38.84 20.68 3.25
C PRO A 21 38.60 22.19 3.11
N CYS A 22 37.74 22.75 3.97
CA CYS A 22 37.33 24.16 4.01
C CYS A 22 38.45 25.16 4.40
N THR A 23 39.72 24.82 4.26
CA THR A 23 40.85 25.64 4.74
C THR A 23 41.39 26.65 3.72
N LEU A 24 40.70 26.87 2.59
CA LEU A 24 41.26 27.63 1.45
C LEU A 24 40.65 29.02 1.21
N THR A 25 39.79 29.54 2.09
CA THR A 25 39.33 30.94 2.00
C THR A 25 39.27 31.59 3.38
N THR A 26 39.90 32.76 3.49
CA THR A 26 40.00 33.56 4.73
C THR A 26 39.26 34.90 4.63
N ASP A 27 38.57 35.19 3.51
CA ASP A 27 37.87 36.46 3.28
C ASP A 27 36.33 36.28 3.24
N PRO A 28 35.59 36.78 4.25
CA PRO A 28 34.14 36.71 4.31
C PRO A 28 33.41 37.47 3.19
N ALA A 29 34.03 38.47 2.57
CA ALA A 29 33.41 39.27 1.50
C ALA A 29 33.41 38.55 0.14
N GLU A 30 34.26 37.54 -0.04
CA GLU A 30 34.29 36.69 -1.24
C GLU A 30 33.31 35.49 -1.14
N CYS A 31 32.65 35.31 0.01
CA CYS A 31 31.70 34.22 0.26
C CYS A 31 30.27 34.60 -0.20
N VAL A 32 30.14 35.15 -1.40
CA VAL A 32 28.85 35.40 -2.04
C VAL A 32 28.74 34.45 -3.23
N ASP A 33 28.00 33.36 -3.03
CA ASP A 33 27.48 32.47 -4.07
C ASP A 33 28.53 31.85 -5.02
N THR A 34 29.61 31.29 -4.47
CA THR A 34 30.54 30.49 -5.28
C THR A 34 29.95 29.12 -5.57
N THR A 35 29.39 28.97 -6.77
CA THR A 35 29.09 27.66 -7.36
C THR A 35 30.39 27.02 -7.81
N VAL A 36 30.95 26.12 -7.01
CA VAL A 36 32.06 25.27 -7.45
C VAL A 36 31.48 23.91 -7.84
N SER A 37 31.45 23.64 -9.14
CA SER A 37 30.96 22.37 -9.70
C SER A 37 29.52 22.00 -9.32
N GLY A 38 28.64 22.99 -9.14
CA GLY A 38 27.20 22.77 -8.89
C GLY A 38 26.83 22.56 -7.42
N PHE A 39 27.75 22.71 -6.47
CA PHE A 39 27.47 22.60 -5.03
C PHE A 39 27.57 23.97 -4.34
N HIS A 40 26.56 24.32 -3.55
CA HIS A 40 26.58 25.50 -2.67
C HIS A 40 27.07 25.06 -1.29
N VAL A 41 28.09 25.74 -0.73
CA VAL A 41 28.56 25.49 0.64
C VAL A 41 28.83 26.83 1.32
N CYS A 42 28.23 27.08 2.48
CA CYS A 42 28.45 28.31 3.26
C CYS A 42 29.01 27.97 4.65
N ALA A 43 30.17 28.56 4.99
CA ALA A 43 30.87 28.36 6.27
C ALA A 43 30.42 29.32 7.39
N TRP A 44 29.38 30.13 7.19
CA TRP A 44 28.88 31.07 8.23
C TRP A 44 28.12 30.39 9.38
N CYS A 45 28.02 29.06 9.35
CA CYS A 45 27.22 28.27 10.29
C CYS A 45 27.99 27.78 11.54
N ALA A 46 29.31 27.99 11.64
CA ALA A 46 30.13 27.45 12.74
C ALA A 46 30.66 28.51 13.73
N ALA A 47 30.30 29.79 13.60
CA ALA A 47 30.78 30.84 14.50
C ALA A 47 29.86 30.95 15.75
N PRO A 48 30.42 30.99 16.98
CA PRO A 48 29.65 31.25 18.19
C PRO A 48 28.97 32.63 18.12
N GLY A 49 27.68 32.67 17.81
CA GLY A 49 26.88 33.89 17.79
C GLY A 49 26.02 34.15 16.55
N SER A 50 26.17 33.40 15.45
CA SER A 50 25.31 33.56 14.26
C SER A 50 23.99 32.80 14.41
N ARG A 51 23.01 33.41 15.09
CA ARG A 51 21.65 32.88 15.27
C ARG A 51 20.74 33.18 14.07
N GLY A 52 21.05 32.62 12.91
CA GLY A 52 20.15 32.64 11.74
C GLY A 52 19.33 31.35 11.67
N CYS A 53 18.01 31.45 11.45
CA CYS A 53 17.12 30.29 11.30
C CYS A 53 17.46 29.46 10.06
N HIS A 54 17.58 28.13 10.21
CA HIS A 54 17.70 27.19 9.10
C HIS A 54 16.33 26.67 8.63
N PRO A 55 16.25 26.13 7.40
CA PRO A 55 15.10 25.33 6.98
C PRO A 55 14.93 24.10 7.87
N VAL A 56 13.68 23.79 8.17
CA VAL A 56 13.27 22.55 8.84
C VAL A 56 13.76 21.34 8.07
N GLY A 57 14.48 20.42 8.72
CA GLY A 57 14.96 19.16 8.12
C GLY A 57 16.41 19.17 7.61
N SER A 58 17.16 20.25 7.80
CA SER A 58 18.61 20.26 7.60
C SER A 58 19.33 19.35 8.61
N VAL A 59 20.29 18.54 8.15
CA VAL A 59 21.19 17.72 8.99
C VAL A 59 22.09 18.52 9.92
N TYR A 60 22.08 19.86 9.82
CA TYR A 60 22.91 20.79 10.60
C TYR A 60 22.13 21.54 11.70
N ASN A 61 20.90 21.14 12.02
CA ASN A 61 20.09 21.83 13.04
C ASN A 61 20.36 21.27 14.45
N GLU A 62 21.33 21.86 15.17
CA GLU A 62 21.66 21.57 16.58
C GLU A 62 20.98 22.55 17.57
N CYS A 63 19.72 22.92 17.36
CA CYS A 63 19.04 23.90 18.22
C CYS A 63 18.70 23.31 19.62
N GLU A 64 19.34 23.83 20.69
CA GLU A 64 19.11 23.48 22.10
C GLU A 64 18.11 24.42 22.84
N LYS A 65 17.16 25.08 22.16
CA LYS A 65 16.23 26.05 22.81
C LYS A 65 14.75 25.72 22.65
N GLU A 66 14.00 25.97 23.74
CA GLU A 66 12.55 25.75 23.95
C GLU A 66 11.60 26.29 22.86
N CYS A 67 12.03 27.21 21.99
CA CYS A 67 11.17 27.80 20.94
C CYS A 67 11.32 27.18 19.53
N CYS A 68 12.27 26.25 19.32
CA CYS A 68 12.56 25.70 18.00
C CYS A 68 11.48 24.73 17.45
N VAL A 69 10.46 24.40 18.24
CA VAL A 69 9.42 23.42 17.85
C VAL A 69 8.25 24.06 17.05
N ALA A 70 8.07 25.38 17.11
CA ALA A 70 6.95 26.03 16.41
C ALA A 70 7.10 26.04 14.87
N ARG A 71 8.30 25.74 14.35
CA ARG A 71 8.55 25.51 12.92
C ARG A 71 9.70 24.50 12.77
N GLY A 72 9.45 23.21 13.02
CA GLY A 72 10.23 22.17 12.34
C GLY A 72 10.57 20.85 13.05
N ALA A 73 10.30 19.75 12.33
CA ALA A 73 10.28 18.34 12.73
C ALA A 73 11.62 17.62 13.03
N ALA A 74 12.67 18.29 13.52
CA ALA A 74 13.97 17.62 13.72
C ALA A 74 14.67 17.85 15.08
N SER A 75 14.02 18.43 16.09
CA SER A 75 14.66 18.51 17.42
C SER A 75 14.45 17.23 18.23
N ARG A 76 15.55 16.66 18.75
CA ARG A 76 15.53 15.63 19.80
C ARG A 76 15.27 16.26 21.18
N CYS A 77 14.31 17.19 21.27
CA CYS A 77 13.98 17.85 22.53
C CYS A 77 13.44 16.83 23.54
N ALA A 78 13.85 16.97 24.80
CA ALA A 78 13.32 16.16 25.88
C ALA A 78 11.81 16.44 26.06
N GLN A 79 11.03 15.41 26.37
CA GLN A 79 9.57 15.46 26.48
C GLN A 79 9.08 16.53 27.47
N SER A 80 9.90 16.92 28.44
CA SER A 80 9.64 18.01 29.40
C SER A 80 9.56 19.40 28.75
N GLU A 81 10.23 19.62 27.61
CA GLU A 81 10.20 20.90 26.88
C GLU A 81 8.96 21.01 25.96
N LEU A 82 8.45 19.88 25.47
CA LEU A 82 7.23 19.82 24.65
C LEU A 82 5.97 20.09 25.47
N ALA A 83 5.96 19.75 26.76
CA ALA A 83 4.84 20.05 27.66
C ALA A 83 4.60 21.57 27.83
N GLY A 84 5.60 22.41 27.52
CA GLY A 84 5.48 23.86 27.48
C GLY A 84 4.84 24.41 26.18
N LEU A 85 4.68 23.61 25.12
CA LEU A 85 4.13 24.08 23.84
C LEU A 85 2.64 24.38 23.88
N GLY A 86 1.92 23.92 24.91
CA GLY A 86 0.57 24.39 25.21
C GLY A 86 0.51 25.90 25.46
N ALA A 87 1.66 26.56 25.70
CA ALA A 87 1.81 27.99 25.89
C ALA A 87 2.43 28.73 24.69
N CYS A 88 2.71 28.05 23.56
CA CYS A 88 3.09 28.74 22.33
C CYS A 88 1.84 29.31 21.66
N ASP A 89 1.42 30.49 22.10
CA ASP A 89 0.46 31.33 21.39
C ASP A 89 0.93 31.49 19.92
N GLY A 90 0.30 30.76 18.99
CA GLY A 90 0.57 30.84 17.56
C GLY A 90 1.14 29.59 16.88
N ALA A 91 1.40 28.48 17.60
CA ALA A 91 1.59 27.20 16.92
C ALA A 91 0.25 26.80 16.29
N ALA A 92 0.20 26.62 14.97
CA ALA A 92 -1.01 26.26 14.23
C ALA A 92 -1.46 24.83 14.62
N ALA A 93 -2.15 24.72 15.74
CA ALA A 93 -2.77 23.48 16.20
C ALA A 93 -3.85 23.09 15.20
N THR A 94 -3.68 21.91 14.61
CA THR A 94 -4.66 21.33 13.68
C THR A 94 -5.51 20.32 14.42
N VAL A 95 -6.82 20.32 14.18
CA VAL A 95 -7.77 19.51 14.95
C VAL A 95 -8.14 18.25 14.17
N LEU A 96 -7.90 17.09 14.78
CA LEU A 96 -8.45 15.80 14.33
C LEU A 96 -9.91 15.69 14.72
N SER A 97 -10.74 15.12 13.84
CA SER A 97 -12.10 14.71 14.15
C SER A 97 -12.13 13.67 15.27
N ASP A 98 -13.27 13.59 15.96
CA ASP A 98 -13.48 12.47 16.88
C ASP A 98 -13.48 11.13 16.12
N ALA A 99 -13.11 10.06 16.81
CA ALA A 99 -13.07 8.73 16.20
C ALA A 99 -14.47 8.10 16.00
N SER A 100 -15.53 8.70 16.55
CA SER A 100 -16.91 8.30 16.28
C SER A 100 -17.38 8.70 14.87
N ALA A 101 -16.73 9.69 14.26
CA ALA A 101 -16.90 10.03 12.84
C ALA A 101 -16.56 8.83 11.92
N PHE A 102 -15.66 7.95 12.37
CA PHE A 102 -15.29 6.73 11.65
C PHE A 102 -16.32 5.60 11.84
N ALA A 103 -17.35 5.75 12.68
CA ALA A 103 -18.42 4.75 12.85
C ALA A 103 -19.27 4.57 11.57
N SER A 104 -19.28 5.57 10.68
CA SER A 104 -19.86 5.48 9.33
C SER A 104 -19.17 4.44 8.42
N SER A 105 -17.99 3.95 8.82
CA SER A 105 -17.20 2.94 8.10
C SER A 105 -17.61 1.48 8.38
N ARG A 106 -18.57 1.22 9.29
CA ARG A 106 -19.01 -0.15 9.56
C ARG A 106 -19.74 -0.72 8.35
N ALA A 107 -19.16 -1.69 7.66
CA ALA A 107 -19.81 -2.39 6.55
C ALA A 107 -21.20 -2.88 6.96
N GLY A 108 -21.30 -3.56 8.12
CA GLY A 108 -22.54 -4.22 8.50
C GLY A 108 -22.97 -5.18 7.40
N THR A 109 -24.20 -5.05 6.91
CA THR A 109 -24.70 -5.84 5.78
C THR A 109 -24.29 -5.29 4.41
N ARG A 110 -23.59 -4.15 4.32
CA ARG A 110 -23.20 -3.56 3.03
C ARG A 110 -22.20 -4.48 2.29
N PRO A 111 -22.30 -4.61 0.96
CA PRO A 111 -21.33 -5.36 0.19
C PRO A 111 -19.92 -4.82 0.39
N ALA A 112 -18.97 -5.72 0.63
CA ALA A 112 -17.55 -5.40 0.73
C ALA A 112 -16.78 -6.10 -0.40
N LEU A 113 -15.94 -5.35 -1.10
CA LEU A 113 -15.08 -5.87 -2.16
C LEU A 113 -13.63 -5.86 -1.69
N ALA A 114 -12.90 -6.95 -1.87
CA ALA A 114 -11.48 -7.04 -1.57
C ALA A 114 -10.72 -7.36 -2.86
N PHE A 115 -9.77 -6.52 -3.25
CA PHE A 115 -8.95 -6.71 -4.44
C PHE A 115 -7.50 -6.96 -4.03
N SER A 116 -6.99 -8.14 -4.38
CA SER A 116 -5.68 -8.53 -3.91
C SER A 116 -4.53 -7.77 -4.57
N GLY A 117 -3.35 -7.89 -3.98
CA GLY A 117 -2.09 -7.50 -4.60
C GLY A 117 -1.60 -8.49 -5.66
N GLY A 118 -0.42 -8.22 -6.20
CA GLY A 118 0.15 -8.95 -7.34
C GLY A 118 0.74 -8.06 -8.45
N GLY A 119 0.95 -6.78 -8.16
CA GLY A 119 1.54 -5.81 -9.08
C GLY A 119 0.72 -5.59 -10.37
N ALA A 120 1.40 -5.59 -11.53
CA ALA A 120 0.79 -5.31 -12.83
C ALA A 120 -0.34 -6.29 -13.20
N ARG A 121 -0.22 -7.56 -12.79
CA ARG A 121 -1.26 -8.60 -12.93
C ARG A 121 -2.53 -8.19 -12.20
N ALA A 122 -2.41 -7.85 -10.91
CA ALA A 122 -3.54 -7.45 -10.09
C ALA A 122 -4.20 -6.16 -10.56
N PHE A 123 -3.42 -5.16 -10.98
CA PHE A 123 -3.95 -3.95 -11.62
C PHE A 123 -4.85 -4.29 -12.82
N THR A 124 -4.35 -5.16 -13.70
CA THR A 124 -5.03 -5.52 -14.95
C THR A 124 -6.29 -6.32 -14.69
N LEU A 125 -6.27 -7.23 -13.71
CA LEU A 125 -7.44 -7.97 -13.28
C LEU A 125 -8.48 -7.04 -12.64
N ALA A 126 -8.06 -6.11 -11.77
CA ALA A 126 -8.94 -5.12 -11.16
C ALA A 126 -9.65 -4.26 -12.21
N LEU A 127 -8.94 -3.84 -13.28
CA LEU A 127 -9.52 -3.19 -14.45
C LEU A 127 -10.63 -4.06 -15.09
N GLY A 128 -10.33 -5.32 -15.41
CA GLY A 128 -11.28 -6.23 -16.05
C GLY A 128 -12.50 -6.55 -15.19
N TRP A 129 -12.30 -6.85 -13.91
CA TRP A 129 -13.37 -7.13 -12.96
C TRP A 129 -14.27 -5.91 -12.75
N THR A 130 -13.67 -4.73 -12.50
CA THR A 130 -14.42 -3.48 -12.28
C THR A 130 -15.23 -3.10 -13.52
N ARG A 131 -14.65 -3.25 -14.72
CA ARG A 131 -15.34 -3.02 -15.99
C ARG A 131 -16.63 -3.83 -16.08
N ALA A 132 -16.55 -5.14 -15.85
CA ALA A 132 -17.72 -6.01 -15.95
C ALA A 132 -18.74 -5.76 -14.83
N LEU A 133 -18.30 -5.54 -13.59
CA LEU A 133 -19.21 -5.19 -12.49
C LEU A 133 -20.01 -3.92 -12.80
N LYS A 134 -19.36 -2.88 -13.35
CA LYS A 134 -20.04 -1.64 -13.76
C LYS A 134 -20.98 -1.88 -14.95
N ALA A 135 -20.56 -2.64 -15.95
CA ALA A 135 -21.41 -2.96 -17.10
C ALA A 135 -22.67 -3.76 -16.71
N LEU A 136 -22.61 -4.54 -15.64
CA LEU A 136 -23.72 -5.34 -15.10
C LEU A 136 -24.55 -4.62 -14.03
N ASP A 137 -24.24 -3.36 -13.71
CA ASP A 137 -24.84 -2.60 -12.61
C ASP A 137 -24.69 -3.30 -11.23
N LEU A 138 -23.54 -3.94 -11.01
CA LEU A 138 -23.18 -4.64 -9.77
C LEU A 138 -22.15 -3.87 -8.93
N TRP A 139 -21.71 -2.69 -9.38
CA TRP A 139 -20.75 -1.88 -8.63
C TRP A 139 -21.42 -1.20 -7.43
N PRO A 140 -21.05 -1.51 -6.18
CA PRO A 140 -21.82 -1.09 -5.02
C PRO A 140 -21.51 0.35 -4.62
N ALA A 141 -22.34 1.30 -5.02
CA ALA A 141 -22.14 2.73 -4.71
C ALA A 141 -22.00 3.06 -3.20
N SER A 142 -22.54 2.22 -2.31
CA SER A 142 -22.55 2.42 -0.85
C SER A 142 -21.71 1.41 -0.04
N GLY A 143 -20.84 0.63 -0.68
CA GLY A 143 -20.07 -0.44 -0.04
C GLY A 143 -18.75 -0.03 0.63
N LEU A 144 -17.94 -1.04 0.94
CA LEU A 144 -16.51 -0.89 1.23
C LEU A 144 -15.69 -1.54 0.13
N LEU A 145 -14.53 -0.98 -0.18
CA LEU A 145 -13.56 -1.61 -1.07
C LEU A 145 -12.18 -1.58 -0.42
N ALA A 146 -11.59 -2.75 -0.21
CA ALA A 146 -10.20 -2.89 0.15
C ALA A 146 -9.37 -3.24 -1.09
N ALA A 147 -8.17 -2.68 -1.19
CA ALA A 147 -7.25 -3.00 -2.28
C ALA A 147 -5.80 -3.02 -1.79
N VAL A 148 -5.04 -4.01 -2.22
CA VAL A 148 -3.63 -4.19 -1.87
C VAL A 148 -2.78 -4.06 -3.14
N SER A 149 -1.60 -3.44 -3.04
CA SER A 149 -0.58 -3.38 -4.08
C SER A 149 -1.12 -2.99 -5.47
N GLY A 150 -1.05 -3.88 -6.46
CA GLY A 150 -1.60 -3.68 -7.80
C GLY A 150 -3.10 -3.33 -7.85
N GLY A 151 -3.91 -3.84 -6.93
CA GLY A 151 -5.29 -3.37 -6.77
C GLY A 151 -5.34 -1.88 -6.38
N GLY A 152 -4.46 -1.45 -5.47
CA GLY A 152 -4.30 -0.05 -5.08
C GLY A 152 -3.82 0.85 -6.21
N TRP A 153 -2.90 0.35 -7.06
CA TRP A 153 -2.43 1.05 -8.27
C TRP A 153 -3.57 1.35 -9.23
N PHE A 154 -4.57 0.48 -9.32
CA PHE A 154 -5.76 0.69 -10.14
C PHE A 154 -6.75 1.66 -9.45
N PHE A 155 -7.08 1.41 -8.18
CA PHE A 155 -8.15 2.17 -7.53
C PHE A 155 -7.78 3.60 -7.17
N GLY A 156 -6.50 3.91 -6.94
CA GLY A 156 -6.02 5.28 -6.73
C GLY A 156 -6.45 6.22 -7.87
N PRO A 157 -5.95 6.05 -9.10
CA PRO A 157 -6.37 6.89 -10.23
C PRO A 157 -7.83 6.68 -10.60
N HIS A 158 -8.38 5.46 -10.48
CA HIS A 158 -9.78 5.22 -10.85
C HIS A 158 -10.76 6.08 -10.04
N TYR A 159 -10.51 6.25 -8.74
CA TYR A 159 -11.36 7.06 -7.87
C TYR A 159 -11.11 8.55 -8.03
N TYR A 160 -9.84 8.96 -8.10
CA TYR A 160 -9.41 10.34 -7.86
C TYR A 160 -8.76 11.03 -9.08
N GLY A 161 -8.46 10.31 -10.15
CA GLY A 161 -7.87 10.85 -11.37
C GLY A 161 -8.87 11.51 -12.32
N ASP A 162 -8.38 11.97 -13.47
CA ASP A 162 -9.15 12.61 -14.55
C ASP A 162 -10.13 11.66 -15.26
N ASP A 163 -10.96 12.18 -16.17
CA ASP A 163 -11.95 11.41 -16.94
C ASP A 163 -11.35 10.20 -17.67
N ALA A 164 -10.07 10.26 -18.07
CA ALA A 164 -9.40 9.14 -18.70
C ALA A 164 -9.18 7.96 -17.73
N ALA A 165 -9.11 8.20 -16.43
CA ALA A 165 -9.07 7.13 -15.41
C ALA A 165 -10.44 6.48 -15.14
N ALA A 166 -11.54 7.06 -15.64
CA ALA A 166 -12.87 6.44 -15.58
C ALA A 166 -13.15 5.55 -16.80
N ASP A 167 -12.42 5.73 -17.90
CA ASP A 167 -12.62 4.93 -19.11
C ASP A 167 -11.99 3.53 -18.94
N LEU A 168 -12.86 2.57 -18.62
CA LEU A 168 -12.49 1.16 -18.50
C LEU A 168 -12.49 0.43 -19.85
N GLY A 169 -12.97 1.07 -20.92
CA GLY A 169 -13.25 0.44 -22.21
C GLY A 169 -14.46 -0.51 -22.18
N ALA A 170 -14.83 -1.02 -23.35
CA ALA A 170 -15.90 -1.99 -23.50
C ALA A 170 -15.44 -3.41 -23.17
N THR A 171 -16.36 -4.29 -22.75
CA THR A 171 -16.10 -5.73 -22.75
C THR A 171 -16.15 -6.28 -24.17
N THR A 172 -15.46 -7.38 -24.42
CA THR A 172 -15.31 -7.96 -25.77
C THR A 172 -15.40 -9.48 -25.66
N PRO A 173 -16.28 -10.14 -26.44
CA PRO A 173 -16.42 -11.59 -26.42
C PRO A 173 -15.11 -12.29 -26.81
N PRO A 174 -14.80 -13.47 -26.25
CA PRO A 174 -13.57 -14.19 -26.55
C PRO A 174 -13.38 -14.49 -28.03
N GLU A 175 -14.46 -14.76 -28.77
CA GLU A 175 -14.43 -15.13 -30.18
C GLU A 175 -13.87 -14.04 -31.09
N THR A 176 -13.85 -12.79 -30.62
CA THR A 176 -13.36 -11.63 -31.39
C THR A 176 -11.99 -11.12 -30.92
N LEU A 177 -11.40 -11.73 -29.88
CA LEU A 177 -10.07 -11.35 -29.34
C LEU A 177 -8.93 -11.89 -30.21
N THR A 178 -8.85 -11.42 -31.46
CA THR A 178 -7.68 -11.62 -32.35
C THR A 178 -6.47 -10.83 -31.83
N LEU A 179 -5.25 -11.17 -32.27
CA LEU A 179 -4.06 -10.39 -31.88
C LEU A 179 -4.16 -8.92 -32.33
N ALA A 180 -4.78 -8.69 -33.49
CA ALA A 180 -5.08 -7.34 -33.98
C ALA A 180 -6.14 -6.62 -33.13
N ALA A 181 -7.21 -7.31 -32.71
CA ALA A 181 -8.23 -6.73 -31.84
C ALA A 181 -7.64 -6.38 -30.46
N LEU A 182 -6.78 -7.23 -29.91
CA LEU A 182 -6.07 -6.95 -28.64
C LEU A 182 -5.22 -5.70 -28.76
N ALA A 183 -4.42 -5.58 -29.82
CA ALA A 183 -3.62 -4.39 -30.07
C ALA A 183 -4.46 -3.11 -30.22
N ALA A 184 -5.63 -3.20 -30.87
CA ALA A 184 -6.55 -2.07 -31.02
C ALA A 184 -7.31 -1.72 -29.73
N SER A 185 -7.63 -2.71 -28.89
CA SER A 185 -8.34 -2.52 -27.62
C SER A 185 -7.47 -1.89 -26.53
N ALA A 186 -6.15 -1.91 -26.70
CA ALA A 186 -5.19 -1.37 -25.74
C ALA A 186 -5.04 0.16 -25.82
N THR A 187 -6.11 0.86 -26.22
CA THR A 187 -6.16 2.30 -26.47
C THR A 187 -6.49 3.16 -25.24
N PRO A 188 -7.31 2.72 -24.26
CA PRO A 188 -7.53 3.53 -23.06
C PRO A 188 -6.23 3.68 -22.25
N LYS A 189 -5.99 4.87 -21.68
CA LYS A 189 -4.74 5.18 -20.94
C LYS A 189 -4.42 4.15 -19.85
N LEU A 190 -5.43 3.63 -19.16
CA LEU A 190 -5.27 2.60 -18.12
C LEU A 190 -4.59 1.31 -18.64
N PHE A 191 -4.73 0.97 -19.92
CA PHE A 191 -4.12 -0.24 -20.49
C PHE A 191 -2.59 -0.09 -20.68
N SER A 192 -2.08 1.14 -20.68
CA SER A 192 -0.65 1.44 -20.73
C SER A 192 0.00 1.67 -19.36
N ALA A 193 -0.81 1.77 -18.29
CA ALA A 193 -0.32 2.11 -16.95
C ALA A 193 0.58 1.04 -16.31
N PRO A 194 0.38 -0.28 -16.54
CA PRO A 194 1.27 -1.33 -16.02
C PRO A 194 2.67 -1.35 -16.66
N GLY A 195 3.38 -0.22 -16.69
CA GLY A 195 4.64 -0.02 -17.38
C GLY A 195 5.72 0.61 -16.50
N ALA A 196 6.97 0.22 -16.78
CA ALA A 196 8.21 0.92 -16.45
C ALA A 196 8.51 1.33 -14.98
N ILE A 197 7.73 0.93 -13.96
CA ILE A 197 7.99 1.33 -12.56
C ILE A 197 9.45 1.14 -12.13
N LEU A 198 10.07 0.03 -12.51
CA LEU A 198 11.48 -0.25 -12.21
C LEU A 198 12.44 0.72 -12.90
N LYS A 199 12.14 1.08 -14.15
CA LYS A 199 12.91 2.08 -14.89
C LYS A 199 12.79 3.44 -14.18
N THR A 200 11.58 3.82 -13.78
CA THR A 200 11.32 5.05 -13.01
C THR A 200 12.08 5.05 -11.69
N CYS A 201 12.07 3.95 -10.93
CA CYS A 201 12.86 3.82 -9.70
C CYS A 201 14.37 4.04 -9.95
N VAL A 202 14.91 3.46 -11.02
CA VAL A 202 16.33 3.61 -11.39
C VAL A 202 16.66 5.05 -11.78
N GLU A 203 15.80 5.70 -12.57
CA GLU A 203 15.96 7.09 -12.98
C GLU A 203 15.90 8.04 -11.77
N LEU A 204 14.95 7.83 -10.85
CA LEU A 204 14.84 8.59 -9.60
C LEU A 204 16.03 8.35 -8.67
N LEU A 205 16.52 7.11 -8.56
CA LEU A 205 17.70 6.80 -7.76
C LEU A 205 18.95 7.50 -8.31
N ALA A 206 19.11 7.50 -9.64
CA ALA A 206 20.22 8.21 -10.30
C ALA A 206 20.10 9.73 -10.10
N GLU A 207 18.90 10.30 -10.24
CA GLU A 207 18.63 11.71 -9.95
C GLU A 207 19.05 12.06 -8.52
N ARG A 208 18.58 11.31 -7.51
CA ARG A 208 18.86 11.61 -6.10
C ARG A 208 20.30 11.35 -5.68
N ALA A 209 21.01 10.45 -6.36
CA ALA A 209 22.45 10.27 -6.18
C ALA A 209 23.24 11.51 -6.63
N VAL A 210 22.73 12.25 -7.63
CA VAL A 210 23.33 13.51 -8.12
C VAL A 210 22.85 14.71 -7.29
N TYR A 211 21.57 14.75 -6.92
CA TYR A 211 20.92 15.84 -6.22
C TYR A 211 20.58 15.45 -4.77
N SER A 212 21.49 15.76 -3.83
CA SER A 212 21.52 15.23 -2.45
C SER A 212 20.41 15.68 -1.48
N HIS A 213 19.36 16.37 -1.96
CA HIS A 213 18.38 17.01 -1.07
C HIS A 213 17.03 16.26 -0.94
N LYS A 214 16.75 15.25 -1.78
CA LYS A 214 15.52 14.45 -1.66
C LYS A 214 15.78 13.17 -0.87
N PRO A 215 14.92 12.83 0.10
CA PRO A 215 15.14 11.68 0.98
C PRO A 215 14.90 10.37 0.20
N LEU A 216 15.73 9.34 0.39
CA LEU A 216 15.68 8.12 -0.43
C LEU A 216 14.43 7.25 -0.21
N ASP A 217 13.76 7.40 0.93
CA ASP A 217 12.59 6.62 1.34
C ASP A 217 11.34 6.97 0.53
N GLU A 218 11.41 8.07 -0.21
CA GLU A 218 10.36 8.50 -1.12
C GLU A 218 10.55 7.95 -2.55
N ILE A 219 11.60 7.17 -2.86
CA ILE A 219 11.87 6.75 -4.27
C ILE A 219 10.72 5.88 -4.78
N TRP A 220 10.30 4.91 -3.97
CA TRP A 220 9.20 4.04 -4.37
C TRP A 220 7.89 4.80 -4.50
N ARG A 221 7.58 5.67 -3.53
CA ARG A 221 6.41 6.55 -3.59
C ARG A 221 6.40 7.35 -4.90
N ASP A 222 7.52 7.96 -5.26
CA ASP A 222 7.62 8.79 -6.46
C ASP A 222 7.54 7.98 -7.74
N ALA A 223 8.12 6.77 -7.76
CA ALA A 223 7.99 5.88 -8.90
C ALA A 223 6.54 5.43 -9.10
N ILE A 224 5.83 5.13 -8.02
CA ILE A 224 4.39 4.81 -8.03
C ILE A 224 3.57 5.99 -8.51
N PHE A 225 3.84 7.19 -7.96
CA PHE A 225 3.19 8.43 -8.36
C PHE A 225 3.34 8.67 -9.87
N ALA A 226 4.57 8.70 -10.37
CA ALA A 226 4.86 8.97 -11.78
C ALA A 226 4.29 7.89 -12.72
N SER A 227 4.19 6.64 -12.27
CA SER A 227 3.72 5.53 -13.11
C SER A 227 2.19 5.40 -13.12
N TYR A 228 1.52 5.60 -11.98
CA TYR A 228 0.11 5.23 -11.81
C TYR A 228 -0.82 6.37 -11.40
N LEU A 229 -0.31 7.52 -10.98
CA LEU A 229 -1.15 8.64 -10.49
C LEU A 229 -1.02 9.87 -11.39
N GLU A 230 0.22 10.32 -11.64
CA GLU A 230 0.52 11.50 -12.46
C GLU A 230 -0.09 11.43 -13.87
N PRO A 231 -0.06 10.29 -14.60
CA PRO A 231 -0.65 10.21 -15.95
C PRO A 231 -2.17 10.44 -15.99
N PHE A 232 -2.81 10.38 -14.83
CA PHE A 232 -4.23 10.56 -14.61
C PHE A 232 -4.55 11.85 -13.84
N GLY A 233 -3.60 12.79 -13.75
CA GLY A 233 -3.85 14.12 -13.19
C GLY A 233 -4.01 14.17 -11.67
N VAL A 234 -3.63 13.10 -10.95
CA VAL A 234 -3.53 13.11 -9.49
C VAL A 234 -2.19 13.73 -9.11
N GLY A 235 -2.17 14.67 -8.16
CA GLY A 235 -0.96 15.31 -7.63
C GLY A 235 -0.30 14.52 -6.49
N SER A 236 1.01 14.70 -6.30
CA SER A 236 1.84 13.90 -5.38
C SER A 236 1.56 14.17 -3.89
N HIS A 237 1.06 15.35 -3.55
CA HIS A 237 0.88 15.82 -2.15
C HIS A 237 -0.59 16.02 -1.76
N GLN A 238 -1.52 15.49 -2.57
CA GLN A 238 -2.94 15.67 -2.33
C GLN A 238 -3.48 14.63 -1.33
N PRO A 239 -4.01 15.04 -0.17
CA PRO A 239 -4.72 14.15 0.73
C PRO A 239 -6.04 13.71 0.08
N PHE A 240 -6.52 12.51 0.40
CA PHE A 240 -7.71 11.93 -0.21
C PHE A 240 -8.78 11.62 0.83
N PHE A 241 -10.04 11.74 0.41
CA PHE A 241 -11.20 11.62 1.28
C PHE A 241 -12.25 10.67 0.68
N ALA A 242 -13.13 10.14 1.53
CA ALA A 242 -14.20 9.21 1.11
C ALA A 242 -15.32 9.89 0.32
N SER A 243 -15.46 11.22 0.41
CA SER A 243 -16.47 11.99 -0.31
C SER A 243 -16.09 13.47 -0.39
N ASP A 244 -16.74 14.21 -1.29
CA ASP A 244 -16.65 15.67 -1.38
C ASP A 244 -17.09 16.36 -0.07
N GLY A 245 -18.13 15.82 0.58
CA GLY A 245 -18.56 16.30 1.89
C GLY A 245 -17.50 16.14 2.98
N ALA A 246 -16.80 15.00 3.00
CA ALA A 246 -15.70 14.76 3.94
C ALA A 246 -14.51 15.69 3.67
N ALA A 247 -14.13 15.88 2.40
CA ALA A 247 -13.08 16.82 2.01
C ALA A 247 -13.41 18.26 2.44
N LYS A 248 -14.63 18.75 2.14
CA LYS A 248 -15.09 20.08 2.55
C LYS A 248 -15.11 20.26 4.07
N ALA A 249 -15.53 19.23 4.81
CA ALA A 249 -15.53 19.26 6.26
C ALA A 249 -14.10 19.35 6.82
N ALA A 250 -13.13 18.63 6.24
CA ALA A 250 -11.73 18.72 6.62
C ALA A 250 -11.15 20.11 6.33
N VAL A 251 -11.42 20.68 5.15
CA VAL A 251 -11.02 22.05 4.78
C VAL A 251 -11.59 23.08 5.73
N ALA A 252 -12.88 22.97 6.09
CA ALA A 252 -13.53 23.89 7.01
C ALA A 252 -12.90 23.85 8.42
N ARG A 253 -12.47 22.67 8.88
CA ARG A 253 -11.78 22.51 10.17
C ARG A 253 -10.35 23.05 10.14
N ASN A 254 -9.63 22.84 9.04
CA ASN A 254 -8.20 23.10 8.95
C ASN A 254 -7.84 23.88 7.67
N PRO A 255 -8.37 25.11 7.46
CA PRO A 255 -8.27 25.82 6.19
C PRO A 255 -6.83 26.19 5.78
N ALA A 256 -5.92 26.29 6.75
CA ALA A 256 -4.51 26.59 6.49
C ALA A 256 -3.73 25.42 5.87
N LEU A 257 -4.27 24.20 5.91
CA LEU A 257 -3.59 23.01 5.37
C LEU A 257 -3.83 22.79 3.89
N TYR A 258 -4.99 23.23 3.40
CA TYR A 258 -5.48 22.84 2.09
C TYR A 258 -5.40 24.01 1.13
N GLY A 259 -4.40 23.97 0.26
CA GLY A 259 -4.19 24.96 -0.78
C GLY A 259 -3.09 24.51 -1.75
N GLY A 260 -3.11 25.02 -2.98
CA GLY A 260 -2.12 24.66 -4.00
C GLY A 260 -2.02 23.15 -4.21
N GLU A 261 -0.81 22.61 -4.04
CA GLU A 261 -0.49 21.19 -4.24
C GLU A 261 -1.12 20.25 -3.20
N SER A 262 -1.61 20.78 -2.07
CA SER A 262 -2.30 20.02 -1.02
C SER A 262 -3.83 20.13 -1.09
N ALA A 263 -4.37 20.54 -2.24
CA ALA A 263 -5.82 20.53 -2.46
C ALA A 263 -6.38 19.10 -2.29
N PRO A 264 -7.45 18.91 -1.49
CA PRO A 264 -7.95 17.57 -1.15
C PRO A 264 -8.64 16.91 -2.36
N LEU A 265 -8.46 15.60 -2.47
CA LEU A 265 -9.11 14.75 -3.44
C LEU A 265 -10.39 14.14 -2.87
N ALA A 266 -11.43 14.08 -3.70
CA ALA A 266 -12.67 13.37 -3.43
C ALA A 266 -13.01 12.44 -4.61
N PRO A 267 -13.74 11.33 -4.38
CA PRO A 267 -14.10 10.42 -5.45
C PRO A 267 -15.03 11.11 -6.44
N ARG A 268 -14.83 10.87 -7.74
CA ARG A 268 -15.60 11.53 -8.80
C ARG A 268 -17.05 11.09 -8.92
N SER A 269 -17.34 9.87 -8.48
CA SER A 269 -18.67 9.28 -8.56
C SER A 269 -18.96 8.51 -7.27
N PRO A 270 -20.24 8.34 -6.91
CA PRO A 270 -20.64 7.48 -5.80
C PRO A 270 -19.96 6.11 -5.94
N SER A 271 -19.11 5.79 -4.98
CA SER A 271 -18.26 4.59 -5.00
C SER A 271 -18.13 4.06 -3.57
N PRO A 272 -17.82 2.76 -3.41
CA PRO A 272 -17.46 2.21 -2.12
C PRO A 272 -16.43 3.07 -1.38
N THR A 273 -16.40 3.04 -0.06
CA THR A 273 -15.28 3.68 0.66
C THR A 273 -13.99 2.89 0.41
N LEU A 274 -13.00 3.55 -0.20
CA LEU A 274 -11.70 2.94 -0.51
C LEU A 274 -10.84 2.81 0.75
N VAL A 275 -10.27 1.62 0.94
CA VAL A 275 -9.28 1.29 1.95
C VAL A 275 -8.09 0.62 1.28
N LEU A 276 -6.95 1.30 1.22
CA LEU A 276 -5.72 0.69 0.73
C LEU A 276 -5.09 -0.13 1.86
N GLY A 277 -4.68 -1.36 1.58
CA GLY A 277 -4.06 -2.25 2.56
C GLY A 277 -2.55 -2.06 2.58
N GLY A 278 -2.01 -1.64 3.72
CA GLY A 278 -0.58 -1.66 4.03
C GLY A 278 -0.29 -2.53 5.25
N SER A 279 0.97 -2.51 5.69
CA SER A 279 1.42 -3.16 6.92
C SER A 279 2.24 -2.23 7.80
N VAL A 280 2.22 -2.48 9.11
CA VAL A 280 3.18 -1.95 10.07
C VAL A 280 4.17 -3.06 10.38
N GLU A 281 5.41 -2.94 9.90
CA GLU A 281 6.42 -4.00 10.02
C GLU A 281 7.16 -3.98 11.36
N GLY A 282 7.18 -2.83 12.03
CA GLY A 282 7.77 -2.65 13.36
C GLY A 282 8.53 -1.33 13.50
N PRO A 283 9.09 -1.05 14.70
CA PRO A 283 9.85 0.17 14.94
C PRO A 283 11.13 0.21 14.11
N ALA A 284 11.40 1.34 13.47
CA ALA A 284 12.56 1.53 12.60
C ALA A 284 13.89 1.24 13.33
N ASP A 285 14.00 1.57 14.62
CA ASP A 285 15.23 1.34 15.39
C ASP A 285 15.47 -0.14 15.77
N LEU A 286 14.43 -0.97 15.69
CA LEU A 286 14.46 -2.37 16.11
C LEU A 286 14.53 -3.37 14.95
N VAL A 287 14.33 -2.95 13.70
CA VAL A 287 14.54 -3.82 12.55
C VAL A 287 16.05 -4.06 12.29
N PRO A 288 16.47 -5.26 11.82
CA PRO A 288 15.63 -6.41 11.51
C PRO A 288 15.10 -7.09 12.78
N LEU A 289 13.85 -7.54 12.75
CA LEU A 289 13.21 -8.14 13.92
C LEU A 289 13.64 -9.60 14.12
N GLN A 290 13.67 -10.03 15.38
CA GLN A 290 13.88 -11.43 15.77
C GLN A 290 12.71 -12.31 15.31
N LYS A 291 11.48 -11.82 15.49
CA LYS A 291 10.25 -12.43 14.98
C LYS A 291 9.50 -11.37 14.18
N LYS A 292 9.02 -11.69 12.99
CA LYS A 292 8.11 -10.82 12.25
C LYS A 292 6.77 -10.82 12.98
N ILE A 293 6.30 -9.64 13.38
CA ILE A 293 4.96 -9.44 13.93
C ILE A 293 4.43 -8.20 13.22
N TYR A 294 3.89 -8.43 12.02
CA TYR A 294 3.37 -7.37 11.19
C TYR A 294 1.89 -7.17 11.50
N LEU A 295 1.46 -5.90 11.51
CA LEU A 295 0.07 -5.54 11.76
C LEU A 295 -0.58 -4.99 10.49
N PRO A 296 -1.85 -5.29 10.22
CA PRO A 296 -2.57 -4.69 9.12
C PRO A 296 -2.71 -3.18 9.34
N LEU A 297 -2.36 -2.40 8.33
CA LEU A 297 -2.56 -0.96 8.29
C LEU A 297 -3.64 -0.64 7.25
N ALA A 298 -4.79 -0.16 7.70
CA ALA A 298 -5.81 0.36 6.79
C ALA A 298 -5.45 1.80 6.43
N LEU A 299 -5.23 2.08 5.15
CA LEU A 299 -4.99 3.41 4.59
C LEU A 299 -6.29 3.88 3.91
N GLY A 300 -7.30 4.17 4.73
CA GLY A 300 -8.65 4.48 4.29
C GLY A 300 -8.82 5.91 3.82
N ALA A 301 -9.78 6.14 2.92
CA ALA A 301 -10.21 7.49 2.55
C ALA A 301 -11.03 8.19 3.66
N ASP A 302 -11.49 7.41 4.63
CA ASP A 302 -12.21 7.86 5.82
C ASP A 302 -11.28 7.99 7.04
N ALA A 303 -10.41 7.00 7.24
CA ALA A 303 -9.47 6.95 8.35
C ALA A 303 -8.28 6.04 8.03
N THR A 304 -7.14 6.34 8.65
CA THR A 304 -5.93 5.52 8.55
C THR A 304 -5.53 4.95 9.91
N GLY A 305 -5.08 3.69 9.93
CA GLY A 305 -4.60 3.00 11.12
C GLY A 305 -5.12 1.56 11.25
N SER A 306 -5.10 1.02 12.46
CA SER A 306 -5.76 -0.25 12.81
C SER A 306 -6.88 0.04 13.81
N PRO A 307 -8.12 -0.44 13.63
CA PRO A 307 -9.22 -0.15 14.56
C PRO A 307 -8.97 -0.59 16.00
N SER A 308 -8.14 -1.64 16.18
CA SER A 308 -7.75 -2.12 17.50
C SER A 308 -6.37 -1.60 17.87
N ALA A 309 -6.23 -1.10 19.09
CA ALA A 309 -4.94 -0.82 19.70
C ALA A 309 -4.46 -2.07 20.44
N VAL A 310 -3.25 -2.53 20.13
CA VAL A 310 -2.65 -3.73 20.68
C VAL A 310 -1.24 -3.42 21.19
N ASP A 311 -0.87 -4.00 22.33
CA ASP A 311 0.50 -3.94 22.83
C ASP A 311 1.31 -5.04 22.15
N VAL A 312 2.35 -4.65 21.41
CA VAL A 312 3.22 -5.57 20.68
C VAL A 312 4.65 -5.44 21.19
N THR A 313 5.24 -6.57 21.58
CA THR A 313 6.65 -6.64 21.94
C THR A 313 7.49 -6.93 20.72
N TYR A 314 8.30 -5.95 20.32
CA TYR A 314 9.30 -6.05 19.26
C TYR A 314 10.66 -6.37 19.87
N ALA A 315 11.43 -7.24 19.21
CA ALA A 315 12.79 -7.58 19.62
C ALA A 315 13.71 -7.53 18.41
N LYS A 316 14.88 -6.89 18.57
CA LYS A 316 15.89 -6.78 17.51
C LYS A 316 16.63 -8.10 17.33
N ARG A 317 16.84 -8.51 16.07
CA ARG A 317 17.64 -9.71 15.74
C ARG A 317 19.08 -9.51 16.15
N GLY A 318 19.67 -10.52 16.79
CA GLY A 318 21.07 -10.47 17.27
C GLY A 318 21.24 -9.83 18.65
N GLY A 319 20.16 -9.47 19.33
CA GLY A 319 20.18 -8.74 20.60
C GLY A 319 20.18 -7.22 20.39
N GLY A 320 20.31 -6.44 21.47
CA GLY A 320 20.38 -4.98 21.37
C GLY A 320 19.08 -4.23 21.57
N GLY A 321 18.04 -4.88 22.11
CA GLY A 321 16.84 -4.20 22.60
C GLY A 321 15.56 -4.99 22.41
N ASN A 322 14.62 -4.80 23.33
CA ASN A 322 13.22 -5.14 23.16
C ASN A 322 12.37 -3.96 23.63
N GLU A 323 11.22 -3.78 23.01
CA GLU A 323 10.30 -2.71 23.37
C GLU A 323 8.87 -3.21 23.21
N THR A 324 8.00 -2.87 24.16
CA THR A 324 6.56 -3.12 24.02
C THR A 324 5.89 -1.79 23.71
N LEU A 325 5.24 -1.72 22.55
CA LEU A 325 4.62 -0.52 22.04
C LEU A 325 3.14 -0.76 21.78
N ALA A 326 2.31 0.21 22.16
CA ALA A 326 0.92 0.25 21.75
C ALA A 326 0.83 0.70 20.29
N VAL A 327 0.30 -0.16 19.43
CA VAL A 327 0.14 0.10 18.00
C VAL A 327 -1.33 -0.02 17.61
N GLY A 328 -1.80 0.89 16.75
CA GLY A 328 -3.17 0.94 16.26
C GLY A 328 -3.88 2.21 16.66
N GLY A 329 -5.21 2.18 16.65
CA GLY A 329 -6.05 3.37 16.60
C GLY A 329 -6.26 3.85 15.16
N LEU A 330 -7.39 4.54 14.95
CA LEU A 330 -7.71 5.23 13.70
C LEU A 330 -7.55 6.74 13.89
N GLN A 331 -7.07 7.39 12.86
CA GLN A 331 -6.92 8.84 12.78
C GLN A 331 -7.29 9.35 11.38
N GLU A 332 -7.50 10.65 11.24
CA GLU A 332 -7.71 11.24 9.91
C GLU A 332 -6.50 10.93 9.01
N THR A 333 -6.78 10.55 7.76
CA THR A 333 -5.77 10.00 6.85
C THR A 333 -4.63 10.96 6.57
N TRP A 334 -4.92 12.24 6.30
CA TRP A 334 -3.90 13.27 6.08
C TRP A 334 -2.92 13.43 7.26
N ALA A 335 -3.32 13.00 8.46
CA ALA A 335 -2.55 13.16 9.69
C ALA A 335 -1.61 11.98 9.96
N LEU A 336 -1.49 10.98 9.07
CA LEU A 336 -0.52 9.90 9.29
C LEU A 336 0.91 10.45 9.40
N GLY A 337 1.59 10.11 10.48
CA GLY A 337 2.89 10.70 10.82
C GLY A 337 2.84 11.96 11.68
N ALA A 338 1.66 12.51 11.96
CA ALA A 338 1.48 13.64 12.87
C ALA A 338 1.74 13.24 14.34
N VAL A 339 2.12 14.22 15.17
CA VAL A 339 2.43 14.00 16.60
C VAL A 339 1.34 14.63 17.46
N PRO A 340 0.70 13.90 18.39
CA PRO A 340 -0.30 14.49 19.28
C PRO A 340 0.33 15.52 20.23
N LEU A 341 -0.29 16.70 20.34
CA LEU A 341 0.14 17.77 21.24
C LEU A 341 -0.40 17.59 22.67
N ARG A 342 -1.38 16.71 22.85
CA ARG A 342 -1.99 16.37 24.13
C ARG A 342 -2.53 14.94 24.11
N ALA A 343 -2.68 14.33 25.28
CA ALA A 343 -3.40 13.06 25.42
C ALA A 343 -4.81 13.28 24.91
N ALA A 344 -5.24 12.45 23.97
CA ALA A 344 -6.62 12.35 23.57
C ALA A 344 -7.21 11.11 24.22
N ALA A 345 -8.38 11.23 24.86
CA ALA A 345 -9.13 10.02 25.15
C ALA A 345 -9.60 9.39 23.82
N ARG A 346 -10.01 8.12 23.88
CA ARG A 346 -10.63 7.48 22.71
C ARG A 346 -11.90 8.27 22.33
N ASN A 347 -12.08 8.50 21.03
CA ASN A 347 -13.22 9.26 20.48
C ASN A 347 -13.25 10.75 20.85
N GLU A 348 -12.09 11.38 21.08
CA GLU A 348 -12.02 12.83 21.26
C GLU A 348 -11.19 13.49 20.16
N SER A 349 -11.59 14.71 19.79
CA SER A 349 -10.76 15.58 18.96
C SER A 349 -9.49 15.99 19.69
N THR A 350 -8.35 15.89 19.00
CA THR A 350 -7.05 16.31 19.54
C THR A 350 -6.28 17.19 18.58
N ALA A 351 -5.43 18.02 19.15
CA ALA A 351 -4.51 18.86 18.42
C ALA A 351 -3.25 18.07 18.08
N VAL A 352 -2.78 18.17 16.84
CA VAL A 352 -1.55 17.54 16.38
C VAL A 352 -0.56 18.55 15.80
N ALA A 353 0.73 18.26 15.97
CA ALA A 353 1.79 18.90 15.20
C ALA A 353 1.78 18.31 13.79
N LEU A 354 1.85 19.20 12.78
CA LEU A 354 1.79 18.80 11.39
C LEU A 354 3.01 17.95 10.99
N PRO A 355 2.80 16.89 10.18
CA PRO A 355 3.89 16.20 9.52
C PRO A 355 4.57 17.12 8.49
N THR A 356 5.76 16.75 8.03
CA THR A 356 6.53 17.50 7.01
C THR A 356 5.73 17.71 5.71
N HIS A 357 4.90 16.74 5.35
CA HIS A 357 3.88 16.81 4.31
C HIS A 357 2.64 16.08 4.80
N LEU A 358 1.46 16.52 4.36
CA LEU A 358 0.21 15.78 4.59
C LEU A 358 0.32 14.41 3.93
N PHE A 359 -0.17 13.38 4.61
CA PHE A 359 -0.19 12.03 4.02
C PHE A 359 -1.13 12.01 2.81
N SER A 360 -0.56 11.75 1.64
CA SER A 360 -1.23 11.89 0.36
C SER A 360 -1.75 10.56 -0.18
N LEU A 361 -2.50 10.61 -1.29
CA LEU A 361 -2.85 9.39 -2.03
C LEU A 361 -1.61 8.66 -2.56
N ALA A 362 -0.58 9.40 -2.98
CA ALA A 362 0.68 8.82 -3.43
C ALA A 362 1.40 8.08 -2.30
N ASP A 363 1.41 8.64 -1.09
CA ASP A 363 1.94 7.93 0.09
C ASP A 363 1.15 6.65 0.35
N ALA A 364 -0.18 6.70 0.30
CA ALA A 364 -1.02 5.54 0.58
C ALA A 364 -0.84 4.41 -0.45
N VAL A 365 -0.85 4.73 -1.75
CA VAL A 365 -0.63 3.74 -2.81
C VAL A 365 0.82 3.23 -2.80
N GLY A 366 1.78 4.10 -2.47
CA GLY A 366 3.19 3.76 -2.32
C GLY A 366 3.41 2.76 -1.18
N VAL A 367 2.89 3.04 0.02
CA VAL A 367 2.96 2.13 1.17
C VAL A 367 2.25 0.82 0.87
N ALA A 368 1.01 0.88 0.37
CA ALA A 368 0.21 -0.30 0.05
C ALA A 368 0.83 -1.23 -1.01
N SER A 369 1.93 -0.83 -1.65
CA SER A 369 2.64 -1.60 -2.68
C SER A 369 4.13 -1.85 -2.40
N MET A 370 4.59 -1.51 -1.20
CA MET A 370 5.99 -1.63 -0.79
C MET A 370 6.38 -3.08 -0.44
N ALA A 371 6.04 -4.07 -1.29
CA ALA A 371 6.38 -5.48 -1.03
C ALA A 371 7.90 -5.71 -0.93
N PRO A 372 8.75 -4.98 -1.69
CA PRO A 372 10.20 -5.03 -1.46
C PRO A 372 10.61 -4.60 -0.04
N GLY A 373 9.78 -3.81 0.67
CA GLY A 373 10.03 -3.34 2.03
C GLY A 373 10.26 -4.47 3.01
N GLY A 374 9.33 -5.44 3.07
CA GLY A 374 9.42 -6.58 3.98
C GLY A 374 10.67 -7.44 3.78
N VAL A 375 11.17 -7.54 2.54
CA VAL A 375 12.44 -8.21 2.22
C VAL A 375 13.63 -7.35 2.63
N LEU A 376 13.61 -6.06 2.26
CA LEU A 376 14.70 -5.12 2.53
C LEU A 376 14.94 -4.94 4.04
N THR A 377 13.87 -4.78 4.82
CA THR A 377 13.95 -4.57 6.27
C THR A 377 14.50 -5.78 7.00
N GLN A 378 14.22 -6.99 6.51
CA GLN A 378 14.63 -8.24 7.14
C GLN A 378 16.04 -8.69 6.78
N ILE A 379 16.53 -8.31 5.59
CA ILE A 379 17.90 -8.59 5.15
C ILE A 379 18.86 -7.52 5.70
N PHE A 380 18.48 -6.24 5.67
CA PHE A 380 19.41 -5.12 5.92
C PHE A 380 19.14 -4.31 7.19
N GLY A 381 17.97 -4.47 7.83
CA GLY A 381 17.49 -3.55 8.88
C GLY A 381 16.96 -2.22 8.30
N ALA A 382 16.46 -1.31 9.14
CA ALA A 382 16.24 0.09 8.77
C ALA A 382 17.42 0.93 9.29
N GLY A 383 17.96 1.79 8.43
CA GLY A 383 19.10 2.65 8.76
C GLY A 383 20.41 1.89 8.99
N GLY A 384 20.62 0.78 8.25
CA GLY A 384 21.73 -0.16 8.44
C GLY A 384 23.05 0.54 8.78
N ALA A 385 23.61 0.24 9.96
CA ALA A 385 24.92 0.75 10.33
C ALA A 385 25.92 0.24 9.28
N SER A 386 26.54 1.15 8.53
CA SER A 386 27.62 0.75 7.63
C SER A 386 28.73 0.16 8.49
N ASP A 387 29.06 -1.10 8.26
CA ASP A 387 30.23 -1.76 8.87
C ASP A 387 31.56 -1.25 8.25
N GLY A 388 31.51 -0.10 7.56
CA GLY A 388 32.61 0.46 6.77
C GLY A 388 32.86 -0.25 5.44
N THR A 389 32.09 -1.29 5.08
CA THR A 389 32.24 -2.00 3.81
C THR A 389 31.30 -1.45 2.73
N ALA A 390 31.66 -1.67 1.46
CA ALA A 390 30.79 -1.33 0.33
C ALA A 390 29.44 -2.07 0.38
N THR A 391 29.42 -3.29 0.94
CA THR A 391 28.21 -4.06 1.20
C THR A 391 27.35 -3.43 2.30
N GLY A 392 27.96 -2.93 3.38
CA GLY A 392 27.25 -2.22 4.44
C GLY A 392 26.69 -0.87 3.97
N ALA A 393 27.41 -0.13 3.13
CA ALA A 393 26.91 1.09 2.51
C ALA A 393 25.70 0.83 1.60
N ALA A 394 25.77 -0.19 0.73
CA ALA A 394 24.65 -0.57 -0.11
C ALA A 394 23.42 -1.01 0.71
N ALA A 395 23.64 -1.77 1.79
CA ALA A 395 22.58 -2.15 2.73
C ALA A 395 21.91 -0.92 3.38
N ALA A 396 22.71 0.05 3.84
CA ALA A 396 22.20 1.30 4.40
C ALA A 396 21.37 2.09 3.39
N THR A 397 21.86 2.25 2.15
CA THR A 397 21.13 2.91 1.07
C THR A 397 19.81 2.21 0.76
N LEU A 398 19.80 0.88 0.68
CA LEU A 398 18.59 0.11 0.39
C LEU A 398 17.59 0.15 1.55
N SER A 399 18.06 0.17 2.81
CA SER A 399 17.20 0.30 3.98
C SER A 399 16.49 1.65 4.05
N ASN A 400 17.13 2.70 3.52
CA ASN A 400 16.55 4.03 3.41
C ASN A 400 15.54 4.13 2.26
N LEU A 401 15.21 3.07 1.52
CA LEU A 401 14.14 3.08 0.52
C LEU A 401 12.76 2.77 1.13
N VAL A 402 12.73 2.28 2.36
CA VAL A 402 11.50 1.82 3.00
C VAL A 402 10.86 2.97 3.78
N PRO A 403 9.57 3.30 3.51
CA PRO A 403 8.90 4.44 4.10
C PRO A 403 8.75 4.21 5.59
N THR A 404 9.02 5.28 6.33
CA THR A 404 8.78 5.29 7.77
C THR A 404 7.81 6.41 8.12
N LYS A 405 6.93 6.17 9.09
CA LYS A 405 6.04 7.20 9.64
C LYS A 405 5.95 7.04 11.15
N ARG A 406 5.71 8.16 11.83
CA ARG A 406 5.37 8.15 13.26
C ARG A 406 3.97 7.59 13.45
N LEU A 407 3.85 6.56 14.28
CA LEU A 407 2.56 5.97 14.64
C LEU A 407 2.36 6.00 16.15
N TRP A 408 1.15 6.35 16.58
CA TRP A 408 0.76 6.38 17.97
C TRP A 408 -0.64 5.80 18.15
N ALA A 409 -0.87 5.18 19.30
CA ALA A 409 -2.17 4.71 19.72
C ALA A 409 -2.68 5.58 20.90
N PRO A 410 -3.94 6.06 20.87
CA PRO A 410 -4.54 6.71 22.03
C PRO A 410 -4.60 5.75 23.24
N PRO A 411 -4.38 6.22 24.48
CA PRO A 411 -4.21 7.63 24.90
C PRO A 411 -2.74 8.05 25.07
N SER A 412 -1.80 7.54 24.26
CA SER A 412 -0.37 7.82 24.48
C SER A 412 0.00 9.29 24.23
N LEU A 413 0.86 9.82 25.13
CA LEU A 413 1.52 11.13 25.07
C LEU A 413 3.02 11.02 24.79
N ALA A 414 3.54 9.80 24.64
CA ALA A 414 4.93 9.57 24.28
C ALA A 414 5.19 10.11 22.87
N LEU A 415 6.40 10.65 22.64
CA LEU A 415 6.84 10.96 21.29
C LEU A 415 6.72 9.67 20.46
N PRO A 416 5.89 9.63 19.42
CA PRO A 416 5.63 8.38 18.72
C PRO A 416 6.90 7.92 17.99
N PRO A 417 7.33 6.65 18.12
CA PRO A 417 8.48 6.15 17.39
C PRO A 417 8.16 6.08 15.89
N TYR A 418 9.21 6.04 15.07
CA TYR A 418 9.06 5.74 13.65
C TYR A 418 8.81 4.25 13.48
N PHE A 419 7.79 3.93 12.70
CA PHE A 419 7.54 2.58 12.23
C PHE A 419 7.87 2.47 10.76
N VAL A 420 8.42 1.33 10.39
CA VAL A 420 8.52 0.87 9.01
C VAL A 420 7.11 0.50 8.54
N LEU A 421 6.73 1.04 7.38
CA LEU A 421 5.48 0.70 6.71
C LEU A 421 5.77 -0.14 5.47
N GLY A 422 4.94 -1.15 5.21
CA GLY A 422 5.09 -2.08 4.10
C GLY A 422 3.79 -2.32 3.34
N ASP A 423 3.85 -3.26 2.39
CA ASP A 423 2.70 -3.70 1.59
C ASP A 423 1.72 -4.47 2.45
N GLY A 424 0.43 -4.39 2.10
CA GLY A 424 -0.60 -5.21 2.75
C GLY A 424 -0.34 -6.70 2.55
N GLY A 425 0.27 -7.09 1.43
CA GLY A 425 0.67 -8.46 1.12
C GLY A 425 1.66 -9.06 2.11
N ASP A 426 2.46 -8.25 2.81
CA ASP A 426 3.36 -8.74 3.85
C ASP A 426 2.60 -9.33 5.06
N VAL A 427 1.32 -8.98 5.21
CA VAL A 427 0.40 -9.50 6.24
C VAL A 427 -0.66 -10.38 5.58
N GLU A 428 -1.51 -9.80 4.74
CA GLU A 428 -2.67 -10.44 4.13
C GLU A 428 -3.00 -9.74 2.80
N ASN A 429 -2.83 -10.46 1.68
CA ASN A 429 -2.77 -9.85 0.35
C ASN A 429 -4.13 -9.53 -0.30
N PHE A 430 -5.28 -9.84 0.33
CA PHE A 430 -6.61 -9.52 -0.19
C PHE A 430 -7.14 -8.17 0.29
N GLY A 431 -6.73 -7.73 1.48
CA GLY A 431 -7.36 -6.61 2.18
C GLY A 431 -8.65 -6.99 2.93
N LEU A 432 -8.92 -8.30 3.06
CA LEU A 432 -10.12 -8.83 3.70
C LEU A 432 -10.13 -8.55 5.20
N VAL A 433 -8.97 -8.62 5.86
CA VAL A 433 -8.86 -8.36 7.30
C VAL A 433 -9.37 -6.96 7.64
N GLN A 434 -9.03 -5.95 6.84
CA GLN A 434 -9.45 -4.57 7.03
C GLN A 434 -10.98 -4.39 6.86
N LEU A 435 -11.61 -5.22 6.02
CA LEU A 435 -13.06 -5.28 5.85
C LEU A 435 -13.75 -5.97 7.03
N LEU A 436 -13.16 -7.07 7.53
CA LEU A 436 -13.65 -7.79 8.72
C LEU A 436 -13.57 -6.92 9.98
N GLN A 437 -12.48 -6.17 10.15
CA GLN A 437 -12.35 -5.17 11.22
C GLN A 437 -13.48 -4.11 11.17
N ARG A 438 -13.97 -3.81 9.96
CA ARG A 438 -15.10 -2.89 9.72
C ARG A 438 -16.46 -3.58 9.76
N GLY A 439 -16.56 -4.83 10.20
CA GLY A 439 -17.86 -5.46 10.42
C GLY A 439 -18.46 -6.12 9.17
N ALA A 440 -17.69 -6.34 8.09
CA ALA A 440 -18.24 -6.96 6.88
C ALA A 440 -18.80 -8.36 7.18
N THR A 441 -20.04 -8.60 6.73
CA THR A 441 -20.69 -9.93 6.74
C THR A 441 -20.92 -10.49 5.34
N ARG A 442 -20.70 -9.68 4.30
CA ARG A 442 -20.75 -10.09 2.88
C ARG A 442 -19.52 -9.56 2.18
N ALA A 443 -18.65 -10.45 1.73
CA ALA A 443 -17.38 -10.09 1.11
C ALA A 443 -17.18 -10.83 -0.21
N VAL A 444 -16.84 -10.08 -1.26
CA VAL A 444 -16.35 -10.65 -2.53
C VAL A 444 -14.87 -10.34 -2.63
N VAL A 445 -14.05 -11.39 -2.57
CA VAL A 445 -12.59 -11.31 -2.71
C VAL A 445 -12.23 -11.63 -4.15
N PHE A 446 -11.53 -10.71 -4.80
CA PHE A 446 -10.94 -10.88 -6.11
C PHE A 446 -9.47 -11.18 -5.95
N ASP A 447 -9.14 -12.45 -6.10
CA ASP A 447 -7.81 -12.99 -5.86
C ASP A 447 -7.03 -13.05 -7.18
N ALA A 448 -6.12 -12.11 -7.35
CA ALA A 448 -5.16 -12.03 -8.44
C ALA A 448 -3.93 -12.90 -8.16
N THR A 449 -4.11 -14.15 -7.76
CA THR A 449 -3.04 -15.09 -7.43
C THR A 449 -2.06 -15.38 -8.59
N LEU A 450 -0.86 -15.87 -8.26
CA LEU A 450 0.07 -16.51 -9.20
C LEU A 450 0.01 -18.04 -9.15
N SER A 451 -0.73 -18.60 -8.20
CA SER A 451 -0.82 -20.03 -7.94
C SER A 451 -2.06 -20.61 -8.62
N PRO A 452 -1.92 -21.50 -9.61
CA PRO A 452 -3.08 -22.17 -10.20
C PRO A 452 -3.82 -23.03 -9.16
N LEU A 453 -5.16 -23.05 -9.22
CA LEU A 453 -5.95 -23.94 -8.38
C LEU A 453 -5.77 -25.40 -8.84
N ALA A 454 -5.30 -26.27 -7.96
CA ALA A 454 -5.16 -27.69 -8.29
C ALA A 454 -6.53 -28.35 -8.46
N PRO A 455 -6.74 -29.16 -9.52
CA PRO A 455 -7.98 -29.89 -9.71
C PRO A 455 -8.11 -31.02 -8.67
N ARG A 456 -9.35 -31.50 -8.47
CA ARG A 456 -9.67 -32.62 -7.55
C ARG A 456 -8.83 -33.89 -7.75
N THR A 457 -8.43 -34.15 -8.99
CA THR A 457 -7.59 -35.31 -9.34
C THR A 457 -6.17 -35.22 -8.79
N ARG A 458 -5.72 -34.01 -8.42
CA ARG A 458 -4.39 -33.74 -7.85
C ARG A 458 -4.47 -33.38 -6.36
N TRP A 459 -5.55 -32.76 -5.93
CA TRP A 459 -5.75 -32.34 -4.55
C TRP A 459 -7.21 -32.44 -4.13
N ASP A 460 -7.45 -33.25 -3.09
CA ASP A 460 -8.72 -33.28 -2.38
C ASP A 460 -8.54 -32.57 -1.02
N PRO A 461 -9.13 -31.37 -0.83
CA PRO A 461 -9.03 -30.62 0.42
C PRO A 461 -9.71 -31.33 1.61
N ALA A 462 -10.57 -32.31 1.38
CA ALA A 462 -11.16 -33.13 2.44
C ALA A 462 -10.25 -34.28 2.89
N ALA A 463 -9.28 -34.69 2.05
CA ALA A 463 -8.41 -35.83 2.31
C ALA A 463 -7.03 -35.42 2.84
N ARG A 464 -6.51 -34.24 2.46
CA ARG A 464 -5.21 -33.75 2.93
C ARG A 464 -5.13 -32.22 3.00
N ALA A 465 -4.23 -31.74 3.86
CA ALA A 465 -3.88 -30.32 3.95
C ALA A 465 -3.35 -29.78 2.61
N PRO A 466 -3.54 -28.47 2.34
CA PRO A 466 -3.01 -27.81 1.15
C PRO A 466 -1.49 -27.67 1.21
N THR A 467 -0.90 -27.46 0.03
CA THR A 467 0.47 -26.97 -0.16
C THR A 467 0.41 -25.73 -1.05
N ALA A 468 1.51 -24.97 -1.15
CA ALA A 468 1.60 -23.81 -2.04
C ALA A 468 1.36 -24.14 -3.54
N ALA A 469 1.41 -25.42 -3.93
CA ALA A 469 1.13 -25.87 -5.29
C ALA A 469 -0.35 -26.24 -5.54
N ASP A 470 -1.19 -26.21 -4.48
CA ASP A 470 -2.58 -26.64 -4.55
C ASP A 470 -3.56 -25.47 -4.66
N VAL A 471 -3.26 -24.36 -3.97
CA VAL A 471 -4.08 -23.15 -3.89
C VAL A 471 -3.17 -21.99 -3.46
N ASP A 472 -3.56 -20.75 -3.77
CA ASP A 472 -2.96 -19.54 -3.22
C ASP A 472 -2.79 -19.67 -1.70
N GLU A 473 -1.60 -19.35 -1.18
CA GLU A 473 -1.21 -19.50 0.22
C GLU A 473 -1.94 -18.56 1.19
N TYR A 474 -2.44 -17.42 0.72
CA TYR A 474 -3.23 -16.50 1.53
C TYR A 474 -4.59 -17.10 1.88
N VAL A 475 -5.18 -17.93 1.03
CA VAL A 475 -6.46 -18.60 1.30
C VAL A 475 -6.40 -19.52 2.54
N PRO A 476 -5.54 -20.55 2.61
CA PRO A 476 -5.45 -21.43 3.77
C PRO A 476 -5.00 -20.70 5.04
N ALA A 477 -4.17 -19.65 4.91
CA ALA A 477 -3.73 -18.86 6.06
C ALA A 477 -4.92 -18.20 6.80
N LEU A 478 -5.97 -17.77 6.08
CA LEU A 478 -7.21 -17.26 6.69
C LEU A 478 -7.91 -18.28 7.59
N PHE A 479 -7.68 -19.57 7.36
CA PHE A 479 -8.26 -20.69 8.10
C PHE A 479 -7.26 -21.34 9.08
N GLY A 480 -6.13 -20.68 9.34
CA GLY A 480 -5.10 -21.16 10.27
C GLY A 480 -4.30 -22.35 9.77
N MET A 481 -4.24 -22.56 8.46
CA MET A 481 -3.47 -23.62 7.83
C MET A 481 -2.15 -23.08 7.27
N ASP A 482 -1.05 -23.72 7.65
CA ASP A 482 0.29 -23.41 7.14
C ASP A 482 0.58 -24.25 5.89
N VAL A 483 0.94 -23.60 4.78
CA VAL A 483 1.30 -24.24 3.51
C VAL A 483 2.80 -24.25 3.22
N GLY A 484 3.62 -23.86 4.21
CA GLY A 484 5.05 -23.67 4.09
C GLY A 484 5.43 -22.19 4.10
N ARG A 485 6.71 -21.92 4.38
CA ARG A 485 7.21 -20.55 4.55
C ARG A 485 7.39 -19.86 3.20
N ASP A 486 6.69 -18.75 3.04
CA ASP A 486 7.19 -17.65 2.23
C ASP A 486 8.26 -16.87 3.03
N LEU A 487 9.32 -16.43 2.35
CA LEU A 487 10.34 -15.57 2.94
C LEU A 487 9.84 -14.13 3.09
N GLU A 488 8.78 -13.77 2.37
CA GLU A 488 8.28 -12.39 2.23
C GLU A 488 7.16 -12.12 3.24
N ALA A 489 6.04 -12.83 3.15
CA ALA A 489 4.88 -12.63 4.03
C ALA A 489 4.98 -13.28 5.42
N GLU A 490 4.33 -12.68 6.43
CA GLU A 490 4.15 -13.24 7.78
C GLU A 490 2.70 -13.72 7.98
N LEU A 491 2.40 -14.89 7.43
CA LEU A 491 1.04 -15.44 7.37
C LEU A 491 0.60 -16.16 8.65
N SER A 492 1.50 -16.40 9.61
CA SER A 492 1.19 -17.22 10.80
C SER A 492 0.13 -16.58 11.72
N HIS A 493 -0.18 -15.31 11.47
CA HIS A 493 -1.15 -14.52 12.20
C HIS A 493 -2.49 -14.34 11.46
N ASN A 494 -2.68 -14.92 10.28
CA ASN A 494 -3.87 -14.67 9.44
C ASN A 494 -5.12 -15.48 9.78
N HIS A 495 -5.09 -16.35 10.80
CA HIS A 495 -6.25 -17.16 11.15
C HIS A 495 -7.42 -16.27 11.63
N VAL A 496 -8.42 -16.11 10.76
CA VAL A 496 -9.62 -15.28 11.00
C VAL A 496 -10.92 -16.02 10.73
N PHE A 497 -10.89 -17.20 10.12
CA PHE A 497 -12.05 -18.07 9.90
C PHE A 497 -11.86 -19.47 10.49
N ASP A 498 -12.97 -20.10 10.87
CA ASP A 498 -12.99 -21.48 11.35
C ASP A 498 -12.53 -22.46 10.26
N ALA A 499 -11.52 -23.27 10.57
CA ALA A 499 -10.91 -24.24 9.66
C ALA A 499 -11.90 -25.18 8.96
N ARG A 500 -13.08 -25.44 9.55
CA ARG A 500 -14.15 -26.26 8.93
C ARG A 500 -14.70 -25.66 7.64
N GLY A 501 -14.58 -24.34 7.46
CA GLY A 501 -15.01 -23.64 6.25
C GLY A 501 -14.08 -23.81 5.05
N PHE A 502 -12.82 -24.20 5.27
CA PHE A 502 -11.80 -24.25 4.23
C PHE A 502 -12.09 -25.29 3.14
N ALA A 503 -12.25 -26.57 3.52
CA ALA A 503 -12.43 -27.63 2.55
C ALA A 503 -13.70 -27.47 1.68
N PRO A 504 -14.88 -27.12 2.25
CA PRO A 504 -16.06 -26.82 1.44
C PRO A 504 -15.86 -25.69 0.43
N LEU A 505 -15.16 -24.60 0.81
CA LEU A 505 -14.85 -23.50 -0.08
C LEU A 505 -13.97 -23.95 -1.26
N CYS A 506 -12.89 -24.68 -0.98
CA CYS A 506 -11.98 -25.18 -2.01
C CYS A 506 -12.66 -26.20 -2.94
N LEU A 507 -13.50 -27.09 -2.40
CA LEU A 507 -14.29 -28.01 -3.23
C LEU A 507 -15.24 -27.25 -4.17
N ALA A 508 -15.89 -26.19 -3.68
CA ALA A 508 -16.79 -25.37 -4.50
C ALA A 508 -16.01 -24.59 -5.59
N LEU A 509 -14.81 -24.10 -5.28
CA LEU A 509 -13.92 -23.47 -6.27
C LEU A 509 -13.49 -24.45 -7.36
N GLN A 510 -13.09 -25.67 -6.98
CA GLN A 510 -12.71 -26.72 -7.93
C GLN A 510 -13.88 -27.11 -8.84
N ASP A 511 -15.10 -27.21 -8.28
CA ASP A 511 -16.31 -27.44 -9.07
C ASP A 511 -16.59 -26.28 -10.04
N ALA A 512 -16.37 -25.03 -9.61
CA ALA A 512 -16.51 -23.86 -10.45
C ALA A 512 -15.51 -23.84 -11.61
N ALA A 513 -14.22 -24.07 -11.32
CA ALA A 513 -13.17 -24.19 -12.32
C ALA A 513 -13.49 -25.29 -13.35
N ALA A 514 -13.96 -26.46 -12.89
CA ALA A 514 -14.32 -27.58 -13.76
C ALA A 514 -15.47 -27.28 -14.72
N ARG A 515 -16.38 -26.33 -14.40
CA ARG A 515 -17.42 -25.86 -15.34
C ARG A 515 -16.86 -25.05 -16.51
N GLY A 516 -15.61 -24.60 -16.41
CA GLY A 516 -14.88 -23.87 -17.44
C GLY A 516 -15.24 -22.38 -17.55
N THR A 517 -16.01 -21.84 -16.60
CA THR A 517 -16.45 -20.43 -16.55
C THR A 517 -15.70 -19.59 -15.51
N GLY A 518 -14.58 -20.10 -15.01
CA GLY A 518 -13.75 -19.48 -13.97
C GLY A 518 -13.99 -20.09 -12.58
N ALA A 519 -13.02 -19.91 -11.69
CA ALA A 519 -13.06 -20.38 -10.31
C ALA A 519 -13.76 -19.34 -9.41
N VAL A 520 -15.09 -19.29 -9.49
CA VAL A 520 -15.92 -18.40 -8.66
C VAL A 520 -16.86 -19.21 -7.78
N ALA A 521 -16.72 -19.07 -6.47
CA ALA A 521 -17.54 -19.80 -5.50
C ALA A 521 -17.79 -18.99 -4.24
N SER A 522 -18.90 -19.32 -3.55
CA SER A 522 -19.25 -18.73 -2.26
C SER A 522 -19.38 -19.78 -1.18
N ALA A 523 -19.05 -19.40 0.05
CA ALA A 523 -19.26 -20.21 1.24
C ALA A 523 -19.63 -19.31 2.43
N SER A 524 -20.49 -19.84 3.31
CA SER A 524 -20.70 -19.23 4.63
C SER A 524 -19.60 -19.72 5.56
N VAL A 525 -18.77 -18.79 6.02
CA VAL A 525 -17.66 -19.04 6.94
C VAL A 525 -17.89 -18.29 8.25
N VAL A 526 -17.34 -18.79 9.34
CA VAL A 526 -17.50 -18.18 10.67
C VAL A 526 -16.17 -17.61 11.12
N THR A 527 -16.15 -16.36 11.58
CA THR A 527 -14.93 -15.76 12.09
C THR A 527 -14.47 -16.43 13.38
N VAL A 528 -13.15 -16.55 13.55
CA VAL A 528 -12.51 -16.85 14.84
C VAL A 528 -11.88 -15.59 15.41
N ARG A 529 -11.64 -15.60 16.73
CA ARG A 529 -11.05 -14.45 17.41
C ARG A 529 -9.60 -14.30 17.01
N ASN A 530 -9.22 -13.13 16.53
CA ASN A 530 -7.84 -12.74 16.26
C ASN A 530 -7.59 -11.40 16.93
N ASP A 531 -7.01 -11.43 18.14
CA ASP A 531 -6.76 -10.22 18.94
C ASP A 531 -5.73 -9.30 18.29
N LEU A 532 -4.72 -9.88 17.60
CA LEU A 532 -3.68 -9.10 16.93
C LEU A 532 -4.27 -8.22 15.82
N PHE A 533 -5.21 -8.78 15.06
CA PHE A 533 -5.87 -8.08 13.96
C PHE A 533 -7.19 -7.44 14.38
N GLY A 534 -7.64 -7.57 15.62
CA GLY A 534 -8.91 -7.01 16.07
C GLY A 534 -10.13 -7.61 15.35
N VAL A 535 -10.09 -8.90 15.01
CA VAL A 535 -11.23 -9.63 14.43
C VAL A 535 -11.97 -10.39 15.52
N GLU A 536 -13.27 -10.13 15.65
CA GLU A 536 -14.15 -10.78 16.62
C GLU A 536 -14.58 -12.18 16.13
N ALA A 537 -14.76 -13.13 17.06
CA ALA A 537 -15.29 -14.46 16.75
C ALA A 537 -16.80 -14.48 16.54
N GLY A 538 -17.28 -15.53 15.86
CA GLY A 538 -18.69 -15.91 15.82
C GLY A 538 -19.54 -15.16 14.79
N ARG A 539 -18.93 -14.33 13.94
CA ARG A 539 -19.63 -13.65 12.85
C ARG A 539 -19.73 -14.59 11.65
N SER A 540 -20.95 -14.82 11.18
CA SER A 540 -21.16 -15.47 9.88
C SER A 540 -20.85 -14.47 8.76
N VAL A 541 -19.98 -14.87 7.84
CA VAL A 541 -19.57 -14.10 6.67
C VAL A 541 -19.91 -14.92 5.44
N ASP A 542 -20.71 -14.35 4.53
CA ASP A 542 -20.90 -14.87 3.18
C ASP A 542 -19.70 -14.43 2.34
N LEU A 543 -18.74 -15.33 2.19
CA LEU A 543 -17.49 -15.11 1.49
C LEU A 543 -17.60 -15.66 0.08
N THR A 544 -17.44 -14.79 -0.92
CA THR A 544 -17.31 -15.17 -2.33
C THR A 544 -15.87 -14.94 -2.77
N LEU A 545 -15.24 -15.96 -3.34
CA LEU A 545 -13.91 -15.85 -3.92
C LEU A 545 -14.01 -15.91 -5.45
N VAL A 546 -13.51 -14.88 -6.10
CA VAL A 546 -13.23 -14.81 -7.54
C VAL A 546 -11.73 -15.07 -7.69
N TYR A 547 -11.38 -16.34 -7.87
CA TYR A 547 -10.00 -16.80 -7.92
C TYR A 547 -9.47 -16.75 -9.35
N LEU A 548 -8.27 -16.19 -9.56
CA LEU A 548 -7.63 -16.20 -10.87
C LEU A 548 -7.33 -17.63 -11.30
N ASP A 549 -7.96 -18.04 -12.40
CA ASP A 549 -7.68 -19.29 -13.09
C ASP A 549 -7.88 -19.08 -14.60
N LEU A 550 -7.49 -20.07 -15.42
CA LEU A 550 -7.67 -20.04 -16.87
C LEU A 550 -8.99 -20.75 -17.26
N PRO A 551 -10.08 -20.02 -17.58
CA PRO A 551 -11.38 -20.65 -17.86
C PRO A 551 -11.33 -21.40 -19.19
N SER A 552 -11.54 -22.72 -19.14
CA SER A 552 -11.40 -23.58 -20.33
C SER A 552 -12.36 -23.22 -21.46
N LYS A 553 -13.58 -22.75 -21.17
CA LYS A 553 -14.53 -22.32 -22.21
C LYS A 553 -14.11 -21.01 -22.86
N TRP A 554 -13.59 -20.06 -22.08
CA TRP A 554 -13.05 -18.81 -22.63
C TRP A 554 -11.85 -19.10 -23.52
N LEU A 555 -10.89 -19.89 -23.05
CA LEU A 555 -9.72 -20.29 -23.83
C LEU A 555 -10.13 -20.98 -25.13
N ALA A 556 -11.10 -21.90 -25.08
CA ALA A 556 -11.58 -22.61 -26.26
C ALA A 556 -12.25 -21.67 -27.29
N ALA A 557 -12.95 -20.64 -26.83
CA ALA A 557 -13.67 -19.68 -27.68
C ALA A 557 -12.76 -18.68 -28.40
N LEU A 558 -11.52 -18.46 -27.92
CA LEU A 558 -10.57 -17.55 -28.57
C LEU A 558 -10.26 -17.94 -30.03
N PRO A 559 -9.90 -16.97 -30.90
CA PRO A 559 -9.32 -17.26 -32.21
C PRO A 559 -8.10 -18.18 -32.11
N SER A 560 -7.91 -19.04 -33.12
CA SER A 560 -6.81 -20.02 -33.11
C SER A 560 -5.43 -19.37 -32.99
N GLU A 561 -5.22 -18.23 -33.64
CA GLU A 561 -3.98 -17.46 -33.54
C GLU A 561 -3.67 -17.03 -32.10
N THR A 562 -4.65 -16.51 -31.37
CA THR A 562 -4.50 -16.06 -29.98
C THR A 562 -4.25 -17.25 -29.06
N ARG A 563 -4.96 -18.37 -29.25
CA ARG A 563 -4.72 -19.60 -28.47
C ARG A 563 -3.30 -20.14 -28.67
N GLU A 564 -2.82 -20.20 -29.90
CA GLU A 564 -1.47 -20.68 -30.18
C GLU A 564 -0.41 -19.70 -29.66
N ALA A 565 -0.65 -18.39 -29.68
CA ALA A 565 0.25 -17.41 -29.07
C ALA A 565 0.36 -17.59 -27.55
N ILE A 566 -0.76 -17.80 -26.85
CA ILE A 566 -0.78 -18.11 -25.41
C ILE A 566 -0.01 -19.40 -25.14
N LYS A 567 -0.29 -20.46 -25.90
CA LYS A 567 0.35 -21.78 -25.74
C LYS A 567 1.85 -21.74 -25.99
N LYS A 568 2.30 -20.95 -26.96
CA LYS A 568 3.73 -20.76 -27.25
C LYS A 568 4.42 -20.04 -26.10
N GLY A 569 3.74 -19.06 -25.49
CA GLY A 569 4.23 -18.33 -24.33
C GLY A 569 5.26 -17.25 -24.63
N ASP A 570 5.57 -16.98 -25.91
CA ASP A 570 6.53 -15.92 -26.28
C ASP A 570 5.97 -14.52 -25.94
N ASP A 571 4.77 -14.21 -26.45
CA ASP A 571 4.11 -12.92 -26.24
C ASP A 571 3.31 -12.88 -24.92
N PHE A 572 2.94 -14.06 -24.40
CA PHE A 572 2.12 -14.23 -23.21
C PHE A 572 2.76 -15.20 -22.20
N PRO A 573 4.01 -14.97 -21.78
CA PRO A 573 4.70 -15.86 -20.85
C PRO A 573 3.96 -15.95 -19.54
N ASN A 574 3.72 -17.16 -19.06
CA ASN A 574 3.00 -17.47 -17.81
C ASN A 574 1.52 -17.06 -17.78
N PHE A 575 0.89 -16.69 -18.90
CA PHE A 575 -0.52 -16.30 -18.89
C PHE A 575 -1.43 -17.42 -18.31
N PRO A 576 -2.39 -17.10 -17.42
CA PRO A 576 -2.74 -15.77 -16.87
C PRO A 576 -1.97 -15.36 -15.59
N PHE A 577 -1.06 -16.20 -15.11
CA PHE A 577 -0.32 -16.08 -13.84
C PHE A 577 1.00 -15.31 -14.00
N TYR A 578 0.98 -14.14 -14.64
CA TYR A 578 2.18 -13.30 -14.80
C TYR A 578 2.88 -13.05 -13.48
N ASP A 579 4.19 -13.24 -13.39
CA ASP A 579 4.93 -13.17 -12.13
C ASP A 579 4.96 -11.76 -11.51
N THR A 580 4.75 -11.68 -10.20
CA THR A 580 4.59 -10.40 -9.49
C THR A 580 5.85 -9.54 -9.48
N PHE A 581 7.04 -10.14 -9.45
CA PHE A 581 8.31 -9.39 -9.29
C PHE A 581 9.08 -9.23 -10.60
N THR A 582 8.98 -10.21 -11.49
CA THR A 582 9.73 -10.25 -12.75
C THR A 582 8.92 -9.73 -13.92
N GLN A 583 7.59 -9.65 -13.82
CA GLN A 583 6.68 -9.12 -14.84
C GLN A 583 5.90 -7.90 -14.33
N LEU A 584 6.59 -6.99 -13.61
CA LEU A 584 6.06 -5.70 -13.15
C LEU A 584 5.67 -4.73 -14.27
N ALA A 585 6.06 -5.04 -15.51
CA ALA A 585 5.61 -4.34 -16.70
C ALA A 585 4.93 -5.34 -17.63
N LEU A 586 3.69 -5.06 -18.02
CA LEU A 586 2.94 -5.85 -19.00
C LEU A 586 2.80 -5.06 -20.30
N ALA A 587 2.97 -5.74 -21.43
CA ALA A 587 2.70 -5.15 -22.73
C ALA A 587 1.20 -4.84 -22.88
N PRO A 588 0.80 -3.81 -23.65
CA PRO A 588 -0.61 -3.44 -23.76
C PRO A 588 -1.52 -4.58 -24.25
N VAL A 589 -1.02 -5.48 -25.11
CA VAL A 589 -1.74 -6.69 -25.55
C VAL A 589 -1.93 -7.73 -24.44
N GLN A 590 -0.98 -7.85 -23.51
CA GLN A 590 -1.07 -8.72 -22.34
C GLN A 590 -2.11 -8.17 -21.36
N VAL A 591 -2.09 -6.85 -21.15
CA VAL A 591 -3.08 -6.14 -20.32
C VAL A 591 -4.48 -6.33 -20.90
N ALA A 592 -4.64 -6.11 -22.21
CA ALA A 592 -5.92 -6.30 -22.88
C ALA A 592 -6.46 -7.73 -22.73
N LEU A 593 -5.66 -8.73 -23.06
CA LEU A 593 -6.08 -10.13 -23.02
C LEU A 593 -6.52 -10.54 -21.61
N LEU A 594 -5.73 -10.20 -20.60
CA LEU A 594 -6.02 -10.54 -19.21
C LEU A 594 -7.24 -9.79 -18.65
N ALA A 595 -7.37 -8.49 -18.94
CA ALA A 595 -8.54 -7.71 -18.54
C ALA A 595 -9.82 -8.25 -19.18
N HIS A 596 -9.79 -8.65 -20.46
CA HIS A 596 -10.96 -9.23 -21.14
C HIS A 596 -11.34 -10.61 -20.59
N MET A 597 -10.36 -11.45 -20.27
CA MET A 597 -10.61 -12.71 -19.55
C MET A 597 -11.29 -12.46 -18.20
N ALA A 598 -10.75 -11.52 -17.42
CA ALA A 598 -11.31 -11.14 -16.12
C ALA A 598 -12.74 -10.62 -16.22
N SER A 599 -13.03 -9.75 -17.19
CA SER A 599 -14.40 -9.28 -17.44
C SER A 599 -15.34 -10.43 -17.79
N TRP A 600 -14.93 -11.32 -18.68
CA TRP A 600 -15.74 -12.47 -19.10
C TRP A 600 -16.08 -13.39 -17.91
N VAL A 601 -15.13 -13.63 -17.00
CA VAL A 601 -15.39 -14.45 -15.79
C VAL A 601 -16.51 -13.83 -14.94
N ILE A 602 -16.53 -12.50 -14.78
CA ILE A 602 -17.61 -11.81 -14.05
C ILE A 602 -18.94 -11.94 -14.79
N GLU A 603 -18.95 -11.75 -16.11
CA GLU A 603 -20.15 -11.90 -16.94
C GLU A 603 -20.74 -13.31 -16.84
N GLN A 604 -19.91 -14.36 -16.85
CA GLN A 604 -20.39 -15.74 -16.73
C GLN A 604 -20.89 -16.11 -15.34
N ASN A 605 -20.53 -15.34 -14.32
CA ASN A 605 -20.94 -15.57 -12.92
C ASN A 605 -21.82 -14.42 -12.39
N ALA A 606 -22.45 -13.65 -13.29
CA ALA A 606 -23.22 -12.46 -12.95
C ALA A 606 -24.37 -12.73 -11.99
N ASP A 607 -25.06 -13.87 -12.10
CA ASP A 607 -26.19 -14.20 -11.23
C ASP A 607 -25.76 -14.45 -9.79
N LEU A 608 -24.66 -15.18 -9.60
CA LEU A 608 -24.05 -15.37 -8.28
C LEU A 608 -23.62 -14.03 -7.70
N LEU A 609 -22.90 -13.21 -8.47
CA LEU A 609 -22.43 -11.91 -7.98
C LEU A 609 -23.58 -10.94 -7.70
N ARG A 610 -24.67 -11.00 -8.46
CA ARG A 610 -25.88 -10.20 -8.20
C ARG A 610 -26.52 -10.58 -6.87
N GLU A 611 -26.61 -11.87 -6.56
CA GLU A 611 -27.08 -12.33 -5.24
C GLU A 611 -26.22 -11.76 -4.10
N LYS A 612 -24.89 -11.79 -4.27
CA LYS A 612 -23.93 -11.41 -3.22
C LYS A 612 -23.77 -9.90 -3.05
N LEU A 613 -23.92 -9.15 -4.14
CA LEU A 613 -23.72 -7.70 -4.19
C LEU A 613 -25.03 -6.89 -4.13
N ALA A 614 -26.19 -7.54 -4.23
CA ALA A 614 -27.47 -6.85 -4.06
C ALA A 614 -27.51 -6.14 -2.71
N SER A 615 -27.71 -4.82 -2.73
CA SER A 615 -28.11 -4.09 -1.53
C SER A 615 -29.44 -4.67 -1.05
N GLU A 616 -29.54 -5.01 0.23
CA GLU A 616 -30.88 -5.16 0.81
C GLU A 616 -31.56 -3.80 0.63
N SER A 617 -32.72 -3.78 -0.02
CA SER A 617 -33.53 -2.56 -0.12
C SER A 617 -33.76 -2.07 1.30
N ALA A 618 -33.08 -0.98 1.68
CA ALA A 618 -33.10 -0.43 3.03
C ALA A 618 -34.49 0.07 3.43
#